data_AF-A0A957YRW6-F1
#
_entry.id   AF-A0A957YRW6-F1
#
_cell.length_a   1.000
_cell.length_b   1.000
_cell.length_c   1.000
_cell.angle_alpha   90.00
_cell.angle_beta   90.00
_cell.angle_gamma   90.00
#
_symmetry.space_group_name_H-M   'P 1'
#
loop_
_entity.id
_entity.type
_entity.pdbx_description
1 polymer ?
#
loop_
_entity_poly.entity_id
_entity_poly.type
_entity_poly.pdbx_seq_one_letter_code
_entity_poly.pdbx_strand_id
1 'polypeptide(L)'
;RINPDVLHLLDSMEYMAHSQLWAGQTMELSEDYRALRWMQDNVEGSPVTVEANCTEYRWCTRFTIYTGLPGVVGWNWHQRQQRGNFAPQVQDRVNEVGMFYTSIDIQSALAFLKKYDVKYIVVGQLERNVYPVIPDIPDGLTKFPQYEGVYWDVVYQDLNTTIYQVKP
;
A
#
# COMPACT_ATOMS: atom_id res chain seq x y z
N ARG A 1 5.18 -23.31 -8.81
CA ARG A 1 4.75 -23.82 -10.14
C ARG A 1 3.76 -22.81 -10.70
N ILE A 2 3.78 -22.54 -12.01
CA ILE A 2 2.79 -21.63 -12.64
C ILE A 2 1.40 -22.25 -12.47
N ASN A 3 0.41 -21.46 -12.07
CA ASN A 3 -0.98 -21.92 -11.95
C ASN A 3 -1.47 -22.35 -13.36
N PRO A 4 -2.01 -23.57 -13.55
CA PRO A 4 -2.45 -24.07 -14.86
C PRO A 4 -3.58 -23.23 -15.49
N ASP A 5 -4.31 -22.44 -14.70
CA ASP A 5 -5.43 -21.62 -15.18
C ASP A 5 -4.98 -20.26 -15.75
N VAL A 6 -3.69 -19.91 -15.64
CA VAL A 6 -3.14 -18.64 -16.12
C VAL A 6 -2.94 -18.67 -17.63
N LEU A 7 -3.57 -17.72 -18.34
CA LEU A 7 -3.37 -17.55 -19.77
C LEU A 7 -1.92 -17.13 -20.09
N HIS A 8 -1.32 -17.74 -21.11
CA HIS A 8 0.04 -17.42 -21.56
C HIS A 8 0.06 -16.16 -22.45
N LEU A 9 -0.15 -15.00 -21.82
CA LEU A 9 -0.16 -13.68 -22.45
C LEU A 9 1.13 -12.90 -22.16
N LEU A 10 1.34 -11.77 -22.87
CA LEU A 10 2.39 -10.79 -22.55
C LEU A 10 1.96 -9.82 -21.44
N ASP A 11 0.94 -10.17 -20.68
CA ASP A 11 0.49 -9.44 -19.50
C ASP A 11 1.19 -9.99 -18.26
N SER A 12 2.16 -9.23 -17.74
CA SER A 12 2.91 -9.61 -16.55
C SER A 12 2.07 -9.71 -15.28
N MET A 13 0.83 -9.21 -15.28
CA MET A 13 -0.05 -9.22 -14.12
C MET A 13 -1.13 -10.32 -14.15
N GLU A 14 -1.35 -10.99 -15.28
CA GLU A 14 -2.45 -11.97 -15.45
C GLU A 14 -2.41 -13.09 -14.40
N TYR A 15 -1.21 -13.49 -13.96
CA TYR A 15 -1.07 -14.51 -12.91
C TYR A 15 -1.78 -14.14 -11.61
N MET A 16 -1.86 -12.84 -11.27
CA MET A 16 -2.49 -12.36 -10.04
C MET A 16 -3.98 -12.69 -10.02
N ALA A 17 -4.66 -12.70 -11.17
CA ALA A 17 -6.08 -13.01 -11.26
C ALA A 17 -6.42 -14.43 -10.75
N HIS A 18 -5.44 -15.34 -10.73
CA HIS A 18 -5.62 -16.75 -10.38
C HIS A 18 -4.72 -17.21 -9.23
N SER A 19 -3.94 -16.32 -8.63
CA SER A 19 -2.92 -16.72 -7.65
C SER A 19 -3.26 -16.28 -6.24
N GLN A 20 -2.93 -17.14 -5.30
CA GLN A 20 -2.92 -16.82 -3.88
C GLN A 20 -1.49 -16.62 -3.40
N LEU A 21 -1.32 -15.76 -2.40
CA LEU A 21 -0.04 -15.55 -1.73
C LEU A 21 -0.19 -15.67 -0.22
N TRP A 22 0.75 -16.36 0.42
CA TRP A 22 0.83 -16.35 1.88
C TRP A 22 1.66 -15.15 2.38
N ALA A 23 1.04 -14.27 3.17
CA ALA A 23 1.69 -13.11 3.79
C ALA A 23 1.30 -12.97 5.27
N GLY A 24 1.31 -14.08 6.02
CA GLY A 24 0.79 -14.15 7.39
C GLY A 24 -0.67 -14.61 7.43
N GLN A 25 -1.44 -14.27 6.39
CA GLN A 25 -2.67 -14.94 5.98
C GLN A 25 -2.64 -15.18 4.46
N THR A 26 -3.48 -16.08 3.97
CA THR A 26 -3.65 -16.29 2.52
C THR A 26 -4.36 -15.08 1.95
N MET A 27 -3.76 -14.49 0.93
CA MET A 27 -4.31 -13.37 0.19
C MET A 27 -4.69 -13.80 -1.23
N GLU A 28 -5.84 -13.32 -1.71
CA GLU A 28 -6.24 -13.42 -3.11
C GLU A 28 -5.60 -12.27 -3.91
N LEU A 29 -4.63 -12.57 -4.77
CA LEU A 29 -3.95 -11.52 -5.55
C LEU A 29 -4.86 -10.87 -6.60
N SER A 30 -6.02 -11.46 -6.86
CA SER A 30 -7.00 -10.93 -7.81
C SER A 30 -7.58 -9.58 -7.38
N GLU A 31 -7.63 -9.29 -6.07
CA GLU A 31 -8.04 -7.97 -5.57
C GLU A 31 -7.01 -6.88 -5.91
N ASP A 32 -5.73 -7.14 -5.61
CA ASP A 32 -4.65 -6.24 -5.98
C ASP A 32 -4.59 -6.08 -7.52
N TYR A 33 -4.79 -7.15 -8.29
CA TYR A 33 -4.84 -7.09 -9.75
C TYR A 33 -5.85 -6.04 -10.25
N ARG A 34 -7.10 -6.10 -9.77
CA ARG A 34 -8.16 -5.18 -10.18
C ARG A 34 -7.89 -3.75 -9.69
N ALA A 35 -7.37 -3.60 -8.48
CA ALA A 35 -7.00 -2.29 -7.92
C ALA A 35 -5.86 -1.62 -8.69
N LEU A 36 -4.82 -2.40 -9.04
CA LEU A 36 -3.68 -1.94 -9.83
C LEU A 36 -4.10 -1.52 -11.24
N ARG A 37 -4.97 -2.32 -11.89
CA ARG A 37 -5.56 -1.97 -13.19
C ARG A 37 -6.34 -0.67 -13.12
N TRP A 38 -7.19 -0.52 -12.10
CA TRP A 38 -7.92 0.71 -11.89
C TRP A 38 -6.98 1.92 -11.74
N MET A 39 -5.90 1.81 -10.96
CA MET A 39 -4.94 2.91 -10.82
C MET A 39 -4.23 3.25 -12.13
N GLN A 40 -3.80 2.24 -12.90
CA GLN A 40 -3.16 2.44 -14.21
C GLN A 40 -4.08 3.19 -15.19
N ASP A 41 -5.38 2.91 -15.14
CA ASP A 41 -6.37 3.48 -16.08
C ASP A 41 -6.91 4.85 -15.65
N ASN A 42 -6.91 5.16 -14.33
CA ASN A 42 -7.65 6.31 -13.78
C ASN A 42 -6.77 7.35 -13.09
N VAL A 43 -5.53 7.02 -12.71
CA VAL A 43 -4.63 7.97 -12.03
C VAL A 43 -3.78 8.71 -13.04
N GLU A 44 -3.99 10.02 -13.14
CA GLU A 44 -3.22 10.89 -14.01
C GLU A 44 -1.96 11.45 -13.31
N GLY A 45 -0.88 11.60 -14.07
CA GLY A 45 0.37 12.20 -13.60
C GLY A 45 1.23 11.25 -12.75
N SER A 46 1.90 11.79 -11.73
CA SER A 46 2.75 11.00 -10.82
C SER A 46 2.51 11.35 -9.35
N PRO A 47 1.26 11.28 -8.87
CA PRO A 47 0.93 11.54 -7.47
C PRO A 47 1.58 10.51 -6.53
N VAL A 48 1.97 10.95 -5.32
CA VAL A 48 2.56 10.05 -4.33
C VAL A 48 1.50 9.12 -3.73
N THR A 49 1.83 7.85 -3.64
CA THR A 49 1.04 6.80 -3.00
C THR A 49 1.67 6.38 -1.67
N VAL A 50 0.82 5.94 -0.73
CA VAL A 50 1.26 5.21 0.45
C VAL A 50 0.61 3.83 0.48
N GLU A 51 1.44 2.81 0.67
CA GLU A 51 1.08 1.41 0.84
C GLU A 51 1.90 0.81 1.99
N ALA A 52 1.53 -0.38 2.49
CA ALA A 52 2.30 -1.03 3.54
C ALA A 52 3.76 -1.24 3.12
N ASN A 53 4.68 -1.04 4.07
CA ASN A 53 6.08 -1.38 3.90
C ASN A 53 6.45 -2.62 4.73
N CYS A 54 7.27 -3.50 4.16
CA CYS A 54 7.84 -4.64 4.86
C CYS A 54 9.22 -4.99 4.29
N THR A 55 9.88 -5.97 4.92
CA THR A 55 11.19 -6.47 4.44
C THR A 55 11.10 -6.95 3.00
N GLU A 56 12.21 -6.90 2.29
CA GLU A 56 12.35 -7.23 0.87
C GLU A 56 11.87 -8.65 0.55
N TYR A 57 11.58 -8.88 -0.73
CA TYR A 57 11.11 -10.17 -1.25
C TYR A 57 9.77 -10.63 -0.65
N ARG A 58 8.98 -9.67 -0.18
CA ARG A 58 7.57 -9.81 0.18
C ARG A 58 6.71 -8.99 -0.77
N TRP A 59 5.40 -9.07 -0.61
CA TRP A 59 4.42 -8.42 -1.48
C TRP A 59 4.25 -6.90 -1.28
N CYS A 60 5.00 -6.29 -0.35
CA CYS A 60 4.96 -4.84 -0.17
C CYS A 60 5.54 -4.12 -1.38
N THR A 61 5.26 -2.82 -1.52
CA THR A 61 5.67 -1.97 -2.66
C THR A 61 5.02 -2.34 -4.01
N ARG A 62 4.05 -3.26 -4.02
CA ARG A 62 3.37 -3.73 -5.23
C ARG A 62 2.73 -2.60 -6.03
N PHE A 63 2.11 -1.62 -5.37
CA PHE A 63 1.45 -0.52 -6.08
C PHE A 63 2.48 0.33 -6.82
N THR A 64 3.58 0.69 -6.17
CA THR A 64 4.67 1.43 -6.85
C THR A 64 5.31 0.62 -7.99
N ILE A 65 5.49 -0.69 -7.81
CA ILE A 65 6.10 -1.58 -8.83
C ILE A 65 5.23 -1.66 -10.09
N TYR A 66 3.92 -1.92 -9.93
CA TYR A 66 3.05 -2.21 -11.06
C TYR A 66 2.43 -0.96 -11.68
N THR A 67 2.31 0.15 -10.97
CA THR A 67 1.76 1.40 -11.52
C THR A 67 2.84 2.39 -11.99
N GLY A 68 4.07 2.26 -11.47
CA GLY A 68 5.12 3.26 -11.68
C GLY A 68 4.93 4.57 -10.89
N LEU A 69 3.87 4.66 -10.06
CA LEU A 69 3.63 5.82 -9.22
C LEU A 69 4.67 5.94 -8.09
N PRO A 70 5.07 7.16 -7.69
CA PRO A 70 5.98 7.35 -6.56
C PRO A 70 5.35 6.87 -5.26
N GLY A 71 6.11 6.14 -4.44
CA GLY A 71 5.72 5.81 -3.06
C GLY A 71 6.48 6.64 -2.02
N VAL A 72 5.93 6.75 -0.80
CA VAL A 72 6.62 7.39 0.35
C VAL A 72 8.00 6.75 0.61
N VAL A 73 8.07 5.43 0.50
CA VAL A 73 9.30 4.64 0.61
C VAL A 73 9.20 3.43 -0.34
N GLY A 74 10.26 3.20 -1.11
CA GLY A 74 10.39 2.02 -1.97
C GLY A 74 11.00 0.84 -1.22
N TRP A 75 11.80 0.01 -1.89
CA TRP A 75 12.53 -1.09 -1.25
C TRP A 75 13.57 -0.55 -0.27
N ASN A 76 13.27 -0.66 1.03
CA ASN A 76 14.00 0.05 2.08
C ASN A 76 15.50 -0.32 2.08
N TRP A 77 15.85 -1.60 1.96
CA TRP A 77 17.23 -2.06 2.02
C TRP A 77 18.03 -1.60 0.81
N HIS A 78 17.47 -1.69 -0.40
CA HIS A 78 18.15 -1.21 -1.60
C HIS A 78 18.36 0.31 -1.56
N GLN A 79 17.38 1.06 -1.04
CA GLN A 79 17.57 2.49 -0.82
C GLN A 79 18.66 2.78 0.22
N ARG A 80 18.69 2.05 1.35
CA ARG A 80 19.74 2.21 2.38
C ARG A 80 21.13 1.87 1.84
N GLN A 81 21.25 0.78 1.08
CA GLN A 81 22.50 0.36 0.45
C GLN A 81 23.02 1.41 -0.54
N GLN A 82 22.14 1.95 -1.38
CA GLN A 82 22.52 2.95 -2.40
C GLN A 82 22.76 4.33 -1.80
N ARG A 83 22.08 4.67 -0.70
CA ARG A 83 22.10 6.02 -0.11
C ARG A 83 23.04 6.16 1.08
N GLY A 84 23.82 5.13 1.44
CA GLY A 84 24.94 5.19 2.38
C GLY A 84 24.63 5.99 3.65
N ASN A 85 25.16 7.22 3.73
CA ASN A 85 24.97 8.14 4.87
C ASN A 85 23.52 8.54 5.14
N PHE A 86 22.61 8.39 4.16
CA PHE A 86 21.19 8.67 4.31
C PHE A 86 20.36 7.43 4.68
N ALA A 87 21.00 6.29 4.96
CA ALA A 87 20.30 5.08 5.39
C ALA A 87 19.42 5.27 6.64
N PRO A 88 19.79 6.07 7.66
CA PRO A 88 18.92 6.37 8.79
C PRO A 88 17.61 7.04 8.35
N GLN A 89 17.68 8.01 7.45
CA GLN A 89 16.51 8.75 6.95
C GLN A 89 15.57 7.86 6.15
N VAL A 90 16.09 6.84 5.46
CA VAL A 90 15.25 5.82 4.82
C VAL A 90 14.52 4.99 5.87
N GLN A 91 15.20 4.58 6.94
CA GLN A 91 14.58 3.85 8.04
C GLN A 91 13.52 4.70 8.77
N ASP A 92 13.78 5.99 8.97
CA ASP A 92 12.80 6.92 9.57
C ASP A 92 11.51 6.98 8.75
N ARG A 93 11.60 6.99 7.41
CA ARG A 93 10.43 6.91 6.53
C ARG A 93 9.66 5.60 6.69
N VAL A 94 10.36 4.47 6.80
CA VAL A 94 9.72 3.16 7.05
C VAL A 94 8.97 3.19 8.38
N ASN A 95 9.58 3.73 9.42
CA ASN A 95 8.96 3.87 10.74
C ASN A 95 7.72 4.78 10.67
N GLU A 96 7.80 5.88 9.94
CA GLU A 96 6.68 6.81 9.74
C GLU A 96 5.52 6.18 8.96
N VAL A 97 5.78 5.35 7.94
CA VAL A 97 4.73 4.56 7.28
C VAL A 97 4.07 3.58 8.27
N GLY A 98 4.87 2.91 9.10
CA GLY A 98 4.36 2.04 10.15
C GLY A 98 3.47 2.78 11.16
N MET A 99 3.89 3.96 11.61
CA MET A 99 3.10 4.81 12.49
C MET A 99 1.84 5.33 11.80
N PHE A 100 1.90 5.67 10.51
CA PHE A 100 0.75 6.12 9.73
C PHE A 100 -0.35 5.06 9.70
N TYR A 101 -0.03 3.79 9.51
CA TYR A 101 -1.05 2.73 9.51
C TYR A 101 -1.51 2.32 10.91
N THR A 102 -0.64 2.35 11.93
CA THR A 102 -0.98 1.87 13.28
C THR A 102 -1.55 2.93 14.22
N SER A 103 -1.26 4.22 14.01
CA SER A 103 -1.77 5.30 14.86
C SER A 103 -3.26 5.54 14.66
N ILE A 104 -3.96 5.80 15.77
CA ILE A 104 -5.34 6.31 15.80
C ILE A 104 -5.42 7.84 15.89
N ASP A 105 -4.29 8.53 16.10
CA ASP A 105 -4.26 9.98 16.11
C ASP A 105 -4.34 10.52 14.68
N ILE A 106 -5.51 11.09 14.37
CA ILE A 106 -5.78 11.67 13.06
C ILE A 106 -4.85 12.85 12.74
N GLN A 107 -4.41 13.63 13.74
CA GLN A 107 -3.52 14.77 13.48
C GLN A 107 -2.14 14.29 13.01
N SER A 108 -1.61 13.23 13.62
CA SER A 108 -0.38 12.57 13.15
C SER A 108 -0.52 12.02 11.73
N ALA A 109 -1.67 11.42 11.40
CA ALA A 109 -1.93 10.91 10.05
C ALA A 109 -1.98 12.05 9.01
N LEU A 110 -2.68 13.15 9.31
CA LEU A 110 -2.75 14.32 8.42
C LEU A 110 -1.38 14.99 8.24
N ALA A 111 -0.59 15.08 9.32
CA ALA A 111 0.77 15.61 9.25
C ALA A 111 1.66 14.73 8.36
N PHE A 112 1.53 13.41 8.44
CA PHE A 112 2.23 12.46 7.56
C PHE A 112 1.84 12.67 6.08
N LEU A 113 0.53 12.73 5.78
CA LEU A 113 0.03 12.92 4.41
C LEU A 113 0.58 14.21 3.81
N LYS A 114 0.53 15.31 4.57
CA LYS A 114 1.09 16.60 4.16
C LYS A 114 2.60 16.57 3.98
N LYS A 115 3.34 15.92 4.89
CA LYS A 115 4.82 15.85 4.84
C LYS A 115 5.32 15.18 3.57
N TYR A 116 4.62 14.15 3.11
CA TYR A 116 5.02 13.35 1.95
C TYR A 116 4.20 13.64 0.68
N ASP A 117 3.31 14.64 0.72
CA ASP A 117 2.42 15.00 -0.39
C ASP A 117 1.63 13.79 -0.94
N VAL A 118 1.15 12.95 -0.01
CA VAL A 118 0.43 11.72 -0.35
C VAL A 118 -0.92 12.08 -0.94
N LYS A 119 -1.20 11.58 -2.14
CA LYS A 119 -2.49 11.75 -2.80
C LYS A 119 -3.37 10.50 -2.75
N TYR A 120 -2.78 9.31 -2.72
CA TYR A 120 -3.51 8.05 -2.65
C TYR A 120 -3.02 7.16 -1.50
N ILE A 121 -3.98 6.59 -0.78
CA ILE A 121 -3.74 5.67 0.33
C ILE A 121 -4.31 4.31 -0.06
N VAL A 122 -3.48 3.28 0.00
CA VAL A 122 -3.89 1.89 -0.22
C VAL A 122 -4.19 1.24 1.12
N VAL A 123 -5.34 0.57 1.23
CA VAL A 123 -5.70 -0.28 2.37
C VAL A 123 -6.30 -1.58 1.83
N GLY A 124 -5.54 -2.67 1.84
CA GLY A 124 -6.00 -3.98 1.38
C GLY A 124 -5.66 -5.12 2.35
N GLN A 125 -5.76 -6.34 1.84
CA GLN A 125 -5.40 -7.55 2.60
C GLN A 125 -3.95 -7.49 3.11
N LEU A 126 -3.01 -6.95 2.32
CA LEU A 126 -1.62 -6.83 2.75
C LEU A 126 -1.47 -5.86 3.93
N GLU A 127 -2.08 -4.68 3.85
CA GLU A 127 -2.04 -3.68 4.93
C GLU A 127 -2.60 -4.27 6.23
N ARG A 128 -3.71 -5.02 6.16
CA ARG A 128 -4.24 -5.74 7.33
C ARG A 128 -3.29 -6.81 7.86
N ASN A 129 -2.60 -7.53 6.98
CA ASN A 129 -1.64 -8.57 7.39
C ASN A 129 -0.37 -8.00 8.02
N VAL A 130 0.11 -6.85 7.52
CA VAL A 130 1.29 -6.15 8.06
C VAL A 130 0.95 -5.43 9.37
N TYR A 131 -0.27 -4.90 9.48
CA TYR A 131 -0.79 -4.18 10.65
C TYR A 131 -2.02 -4.89 11.23
N PRO A 132 -1.84 -6.08 11.86
CA PRO A 132 -2.95 -6.87 12.37
C PRO A 132 -3.59 -6.21 13.59
N VAL A 133 -4.83 -6.61 13.88
CA VAL A 133 -5.48 -6.26 15.15
C VAL A 133 -4.74 -6.97 16.28
N ILE A 134 -4.29 -6.20 17.26
CA ILE A 134 -3.66 -6.72 18.48
C ILE A 134 -4.67 -6.53 19.62
N PRO A 135 -4.95 -7.57 20.44
CA PRO A 135 -5.82 -7.43 21.59
C PRO A 135 -5.41 -6.25 22.47
N ASP A 136 -6.41 -5.48 22.93
CA ASP A 136 -6.25 -4.33 23.81
C ASP A 136 -5.48 -3.12 23.23
N ILE A 137 -5.09 -3.17 21.95
CA ILE A 137 -4.48 -2.05 21.23
C ILE A 137 -5.49 -1.51 20.20
N PRO A 138 -5.78 -0.19 20.19
CA PRO A 138 -6.65 0.39 19.17
C PRO A 138 -6.15 0.13 17.74
N ASP A 139 -7.07 -0.28 16.87
CA ASP A 139 -6.75 -0.60 15.47
C ASP A 139 -6.66 0.67 14.62
N GLY A 140 -5.43 1.05 14.26
CA GLY A 140 -5.16 2.22 13.42
C GLY A 140 -5.80 2.17 12.04
N LEU A 141 -6.12 1.00 11.48
CA LEU A 141 -6.78 0.93 10.17
C LEU A 141 -8.24 1.39 10.20
N THR A 142 -8.88 1.42 11.37
CA THR A 142 -10.27 1.88 11.52
C THR A 142 -10.45 3.37 11.20
N LYS A 143 -9.37 4.17 11.24
CA LYS A 143 -9.44 5.60 10.90
C LYS A 143 -9.87 5.83 9.44
N PHE A 144 -9.50 4.93 8.52
CA PHE A 144 -9.77 5.11 7.09
C PHE A 144 -11.27 5.15 6.77
N PRO A 145 -12.09 4.16 7.16
CA PRO A 145 -13.54 4.29 7.03
C PRO A 145 -14.13 5.38 7.96
N GLN A 146 -13.57 5.60 9.15
CA GLN A 146 -14.09 6.61 10.10
C GLN A 146 -14.06 8.04 9.54
N TYR A 147 -13.03 8.40 8.76
CA TYR A 147 -12.83 9.75 8.25
C TYR A 147 -13.02 9.87 6.73
N GLU A 148 -13.63 8.85 6.12
CA GLU A 148 -14.10 8.92 4.73
C GLU A 148 -15.06 10.11 4.55
N GLY A 149 -14.92 10.82 3.42
CA GLY A 149 -15.68 12.03 3.11
C GLY A 149 -15.19 13.29 3.84
N VAL A 150 -14.36 13.14 4.88
CA VAL A 150 -13.83 14.26 5.67
C VAL A 150 -12.44 14.65 5.18
N TYR A 151 -11.47 13.72 5.23
CA TYR A 151 -10.07 13.99 4.86
C TYR A 151 -9.65 13.27 3.57
N TRP A 152 -10.41 12.26 3.17
CA TRP A 152 -10.18 11.49 1.96
C TRP A 152 -11.49 10.89 1.47
N ASP A 153 -11.58 10.63 0.18
CA ASP A 153 -12.74 9.98 -0.45
C ASP A 153 -12.34 8.58 -0.94
N VAL A 154 -13.25 7.61 -0.84
CA VAL A 154 -13.07 6.32 -1.51
C VAL A 154 -13.20 6.54 -3.02
N VAL A 155 -12.15 6.21 -3.77
CA VAL A 155 -12.12 6.31 -5.24
C VAL A 155 -12.16 4.94 -5.92
N TYR A 156 -11.78 3.90 -5.18
CA TYR A 156 -11.90 2.51 -5.60
C TYR A 156 -12.14 1.64 -4.37
N GLN A 157 -13.06 0.68 -4.50
CA GLN A 157 -13.25 -0.37 -3.52
C GLN A 157 -13.67 -1.66 -4.21
N ASP A 158 -12.99 -2.73 -3.87
CA ASP A 158 -13.34 -4.09 -4.28
C ASP A 158 -12.96 -5.06 -3.18
N LEU A 159 -13.95 -5.79 -2.66
CA LEU A 159 -13.81 -6.72 -1.54
C LEU A 159 -13.06 -6.07 -0.35
N ASN A 160 -11.86 -6.58 -0.03
CA ASN A 160 -11.06 -6.13 1.10
C ASN A 160 -10.07 -5.01 0.73
N THR A 161 -10.04 -4.57 -0.51
CA THR A 161 -9.07 -3.59 -1.02
C THR A 161 -9.75 -2.27 -1.36
N THR A 162 -9.34 -1.21 -0.67
CA THR A 162 -9.84 0.16 -0.84
C THR A 162 -8.68 1.11 -1.15
N ILE A 163 -8.90 2.00 -2.12
CA ILE A 163 -8.01 3.12 -2.40
C ILE A 163 -8.74 4.41 -2.05
N TYR A 164 -8.12 5.19 -1.18
CA TYR A 164 -8.60 6.51 -0.78
C TYR A 164 -7.80 7.60 -1.48
N GLN A 165 -8.48 8.65 -1.93
CA GLN A 165 -7.84 9.86 -2.44
C GLN A 165 -7.88 10.96 -1.39
N VAL A 166 -6.72 11.53 -1.06
CA VAL A 166 -6.58 12.59 -0.06
C VAL A 166 -7.17 13.90 -0.61
N LYS A 167 -7.98 14.56 0.23
CA LYS A 167 -8.56 15.86 -0.08
C LYS A 167 -7.50 16.97 0.01
N PRO A 168 -7.62 18.03 -0.83
CA PRO A 168 -6.74 19.20 -0.77
C PRO A 168 -6.78 19.93 0.57
#